data_AF-A0A645CG02-F1
#
_entry.id   AF-A0A645CG02-F1
#
_cell.length_a   1.000
_cell.length_b   1.000
_cell.length_c   1.000
_cell.angle_alpha   90.00
_cell.angle_beta   90.00
_cell.angle_gamma   90.00
#
_symmetry.space_group_name_H-M   'P 1'
#
loop_
_entity.id
_entity.type
_entity.pdbx_description
1 polymer ?
#
loop_
_entity_poly.entity_id
_entity_poly.type
_entity_poly.pdbx_seq_one_letter_code
_entity_poly.pdbx_strand_id
1 'polypeptide(L)'
;MLGIGGALGQGLGIVLSKQGMHYYELSAQGTAVASYIPFAATQIRIITGLIGFSLIIILSGRFKNLLEGLKDSKGMKSTLAGSVFGPFIGVSLSLMAVQYTDAAIASTIMATTPVIILVPYILIYKKKVTPVELIGAVLSVGGVMLFFI
;
A
#
# COMPACT_ATOMS: atom_id res chain seq x y z
N MET A 1 -15.89 4.52 -9.66
CA MET A 1 -15.10 3.97 -10.79
C MET A 1 -13.59 3.96 -10.52
N LEU A 2 -12.98 5.02 -9.97
CA LEU A 2 -11.53 5.03 -9.67
C LEU A 2 -11.08 3.91 -8.70
N GLY A 3 -11.94 3.51 -7.75
CA GLY A 3 -11.63 2.43 -6.80
C GLY A 3 -11.50 1.03 -7.43
N ILE A 4 -12.26 0.73 -8.50
CA ILE A 4 -12.16 -0.58 -9.19
C ILE A 4 -10.84 -0.68 -9.94
N GLY A 5 -10.44 0.39 -10.65
CA GLY A 5 -9.14 0.45 -11.32
C GLY A 5 -7.97 0.38 -10.34
N GLY A 6 -8.08 1.04 -9.19
CA GLY A 6 -7.10 0.94 -8.10
C GLY A 6 -6.99 -0.47 -7.53
N ALA A 7 -8.12 -1.13 -7.26
CA ALA A 7 -8.16 -2.50 -6.73
C ALA A 7 -7.57 -3.51 -7.72
N LEU A 8 -7.92 -3.41 -9.02
CA LEU A 8 -7.34 -4.25 -10.07
C LEU A 8 -5.83 -4.04 -10.20
N GLY A 9 -5.38 -2.78 -10.23
CA GLY A 9 -3.97 -2.45 -10.31
C GLY A 9 -3.17 -2.94 -9.10
N GLN A 10 -3.72 -2.80 -7.89
CA GLN A 10 -3.11 -3.29 -6.66
C GLN A 10 -3.05 -4.82 -6.62
N GLY A 11 -4.13 -5.50 -7.00
CA GLY A 11 -4.21 -6.96 -7.04
C GLY A 11 -3.25 -7.57 -8.05
N LEU A 12 -3.30 -7.12 -9.31
CA LEU A 12 -2.38 -7.56 -10.36
C LEU A 12 -0.92 -7.24 -10.01
N GLY A 13 -0.68 -6.05 -9.44
CA GLY A 13 0.65 -5.62 -9.01
C GLY A 13 1.26 -6.52 -7.93
N ILE A 14 0.46 -7.00 -6.98
CA ILE A 14 0.91 -7.93 -5.92
C ILE A 14 1.25 -9.30 -6.52
N VAL A 15 0.42 -9.84 -7.41
CA VAL A 15 0.68 -11.14 -8.06
C VAL A 15 1.97 -11.09 -8.87
N LEU A 16 2.13 -10.07 -9.71
CA LEU A 16 3.35 -9.86 -10.51
C LEU A 16 4.58 -9.62 -9.61
N SER A 17 4.43 -8.87 -8.51
CA SER A 17 5.52 -8.66 -7.55
C SER A 17 5.94 -9.96 -6.87
N LYS A 18 4.99 -10.81 -6.48
CA LYS A 18 5.29 -12.12 -5.86
C LYS A 18 6.05 -13.01 -6.83
N GLN A 19 5.63 -13.06 -8.09
CA GLN A 19 6.31 -13.83 -9.13
C GLN A 19 7.73 -13.30 -9.38
N GLY A 20 7.91 -11.98 -9.46
CA GLY A 20 9.23 -11.36 -9.60
C GLY A 20 10.17 -11.66 -8.44
N MET A 21 9.67 -11.61 -7.20
CA MET A 21 10.45 -11.97 -6.01
C MET A 21 10.85 -13.44 -6.01
N HIS A 22 9.94 -14.35 -6.39
CA HIS A 22 10.24 -15.78 -6.49
C HIS A 22 11.32 -16.09 -7.54
N TYR A 23 11.29 -15.44 -8.71
CA TYR A 23 12.35 -15.56 -9.71
C TYR A 23 13.70 -15.03 -9.17
N TYR A 24 13.68 -13.93 -8.41
CA TYR A 24 14.88 -13.37 -7.79
C TYR A 24 15.45 -14.28 -6.70
N GLU A 25 14.61 -14.94 -5.89
CA GLU A 25 15.01 -15.97 -4.92
C GLU A 25 15.63 -17.20 -5.59
N LEU A 26 15.04 -17.67 -6.69
CA LEU A 26 15.57 -18.77 -7.50
C LEU A 26 16.93 -18.43 -8.13
N SER A 27 17.15 -17.17 -8.53
CA SER A 27 18.43 -16.69 -9.06
C SER A 27 19.48 -16.40 -7.98
N ALA A 28 19.09 -16.26 -6.71
CA ALA A 28 19.96 -15.87 -5.59
C ALA A 28 20.27 -17.00 -4.60
N GLN A 29 20.13 -18.27 -5.01
CA GLN A 29 20.32 -19.44 -4.13
C GLN A 29 21.61 -19.35 -3.29
N GLY A 30 21.45 -19.38 -1.96
CA GLY A 30 22.54 -19.62 -1.00
C GLY A 30 23.04 -18.44 -0.16
N THR A 31 22.43 -17.26 -0.23
CA THR A 31 22.87 -16.11 0.59
C THR A 31 21.74 -15.52 1.45
N ALA A 32 22.10 -14.87 2.55
CA ALA A 32 21.22 -14.20 3.53
C ALA A 32 20.40 -13.02 2.97
N VAL A 33 20.23 -12.95 1.64
CA VAL A 33 19.61 -11.87 0.87
C VAL A 33 18.09 -12.00 0.83
N ALA A 34 17.53 -13.17 1.15
CA ALA A 34 16.09 -13.43 1.15
C ALA A 34 15.29 -12.40 1.99
N SER A 35 15.84 -11.95 3.11
CA SER A 35 15.21 -10.94 3.97
C SER A 35 15.20 -9.53 3.36
N TYR A 36 16.04 -9.24 2.37
CA TYR A 36 16.18 -7.92 1.75
C TYR A 36 15.33 -7.76 0.47
N ILE A 37 14.87 -8.88 -0.11
CA ILE A 37 14.08 -8.91 -1.34
C ILE A 37 12.80 -8.06 -1.25
N PRO A 38 12.02 -8.05 -0.15
CA PRO A 38 10.81 -7.24 -0.06
C PRO A 38 11.08 -5.73 -0.07
N PHE A 39 12.21 -5.30 0.50
CA PHE A 39 12.60 -3.89 0.52
C PHE A 39 13.04 -3.42 -0.86
N ALA A 40 13.88 -4.22 -1.54
CA ALA A 40 14.27 -3.96 -2.93
C ALA A 40 13.05 -3.93 -3.88
N ALA A 41 12.12 -4.87 -3.73
CA ALA A 41 10.87 -4.89 -4.49
C ALA A 41 10.02 -3.63 -4.26
N THR A 42 9.98 -3.13 -3.02
CA THR A 42 9.27 -1.88 -2.70
C THR A 42 9.93 -0.66 -3.35
N GLN A 43 11.26 -0.59 -3.36
CA GLN A 43 12.00 0.47 -4.05
C GLN A 43 11.72 0.45 -5.56
N ILE A 44 11.79 -0.71 -6.20
CA ILE A 44 11.48 -0.87 -7.63
C ILE A 44 10.05 -0.40 -7.89
N ARG A 45 9.08 -0.81 -7.07
CA ARG A 45 7.68 -0.39 -7.20
C ARG A 45 7.51 1.13 -7.12
N ILE A 46 8.21 1.80 -6.20
CA ILE A 46 8.17 3.27 -6.06
C ILE A 46 8.77 3.94 -7.29
N ILE A 47 9.92 3.46 -7.80
CA ILE A 47 10.58 4.01 -8.97
C ILE A 47 9.71 3.82 -10.23
N THR A 48 9.18 2.62 -10.46
CA THR A 48 8.28 2.35 -11.58
C THR A 48 6.99 3.17 -11.46
N GLY A 49 6.46 3.32 -10.26
CA GLY A 49 5.31 4.20 -9.98
C GLY A 49 5.61 5.65 -10.32
N LEU A 50 6.79 6.16 -9.95
CA LEU A 50 7.23 7.52 -10.29
C LEU A 50 7.36 7.72 -11.81
N ILE A 51 7.98 6.77 -12.52
CA ILE A 51 8.14 6.82 -13.97
C ILE A 51 6.77 6.76 -14.66
N GLY A 52 5.92 5.81 -14.29
CA GLY A 52 4.58 5.65 -14.85
C GLY A 52 3.70 6.87 -14.59
N PHE A 53 3.73 7.41 -13.37
CA PHE A 53 2.99 8.63 -13.03
C PHE A 53 3.48 9.84 -13.82
N SER A 54 4.80 9.97 -13.98
CA SER A 54 5.41 11.03 -14.80
C SER A 54 4.98 10.92 -16.27
N LEU A 55 5.01 9.72 -16.85
CA LEU A 55 4.53 9.46 -18.20
C LEU A 55 3.06 9.83 -18.37
N ILE A 56 2.19 9.41 -17.45
CA ILE A 56 0.76 9.74 -17.49
C ILE A 56 0.53 11.26 -17.45
N ILE A 57 1.25 11.99 -16.61
CA ILE A 57 1.13 13.45 -16.52
C ILE A 57 1.57 14.13 -17.82
N ILE A 58 2.68 13.67 -18.40
CA ILE A 58 3.21 14.21 -19.66
C ILE A 58 2.20 13.96 -20.78
N LEU A 59 1.71 12.72 -20.93
CA LEU A 59 0.73 12.35 -21.95
C LEU A 59 -0.63 13.05 -21.76
N SER A 60 -1.00 13.35 -20.52
CA SER A 60 -2.24 14.07 -20.20
C SER A 60 -2.12 15.59 -20.38
N GLY A 61 -0.95 16.12 -20.73
CA GLY A 61 -0.71 17.56 -20.91
C GLY A 61 -0.80 18.40 -19.62
N ARG A 62 -0.82 17.76 -18.44
CA ARG A 62 -1.05 18.43 -17.14
C ARG A 62 0.25 18.88 -16.45
N PHE A 63 1.32 19.05 -17.21
CA PHE A 63 2.65 19.38 -16.68
C PHE A 63 2.66 20.69 -15.87
N LYS A 64 1.87 21.69 -16.28
CA LYS A 64 1.74 22.96 -15.54
C LYS A 64 1.12 22.75 -14.15
N ASN A 65 0.09 21.91 -14.03
CA ASN A 65 -0.54 21.60 -12.74
C ASN A 65 0.41 20.85 -11.81
N LEU A 66 1.29 19.98 -12.36
CA LEU A 66 2.34 19.34 -11.57
C LEU A 66 3.31 20.39 -11.01
N LEU A 67 3.82 21.29 -11.86
CA LEU A 67 4.74 22.37 -11.44
C LEU A 67 4.11 23.31 -10.41
N GLU A 68 2.83 23.64 -10.54
CA GLU A 68 2.10 24.44 -9.55
C GLU A 68 1.91 23.68 -8.24
N GLY A 69 1.59 22.39 -8.29
CA GLY A 69 1.50 21.53 -7.11
C GLY A 69 2.85 21.36 -6.39
N LEU A 70 3.96 21.36 -7.11
CA LEU A 70 5.31 21.34 -6.52
C LEU A 70 5.64 22.65 -5.77
N LYS A 71 5.05 23.78 -6.19
CA LYS A 71 5.26 25.10 -5.56
C LYS A 71 4.39 25.29 -4.32
N ASP A 72 3.30 24.53 -4.15
CA ASP A 72 2.50 24.56 -2.94
C ASP A 72 3.23 23.86 -1.78
N SER A 73 3.91 24.67 -0.96
CA SER A 73 4.62 24.17 0.23
C SER A 73 3.71 23.45 1.22
N LYS A 74 2.43 23.81 1.32
CA LYS A 74 1.49 23.19 2.26
C LYS A 74 1.01 21.83 1.74
N GLY A 75 0.66 21.75 0.45
CA GLY A 75 0.35 20.51 -0.24
C GLY A 75 1.54 19.54 -0.25
N MET A 76 2.76 20.05 -0.46
CA MET A 76 3.98 19.25 -0.46
C MET A 76 4.29 18.68 0.92
N LYS A 77 4.21 19.49 1.99
CA LYS A 77 4.43 19.01 3.37
C LYS A 77 3.41 17.94 3.75
N SER A 78 2.14 18.09 3.34
CA SER A 78 1.10 17.10 3.61
C SER A 78 1.35 15.79 2.85
N THR A 79 1.80 15.88 1.59
CA THR A 79 2.18 14.72 0.78
C THR A 79 3.40 14.00 1.35
N LEU A 80 4.42 14.75 1.80
CA LEU A 80 5.60 14.19 2.45
C LEU A 80 5.26 13.51 3.78
N ALA A 81 4.44 14.14 4.62
CA ALA A 81 3.96 13.51 5.85
C ALA A 81 3.18 12.22 5.51
N GLY A 82 2.26 12.27 4.54
CA GLY A 82 1.50 11.11 4.10
C GLY A 82 2.37 9.98 3.53
N SER A 83 3.42 10.29 2.77
CA SER A 83 4.33 9.28 2.21
C SER A 83 5.27 8.68 3.24
N VAL A 84 5.66 9.45 4.25
CA VAL A 84 6.46 8.96 5.39
C VAL A 84 5.62 8.06 6.29
N PHE A 85 4.44 8.52 6.72
CA PHE A 85 3.59 7.72 7.61
C PHE A 85 2.93 6.53 6.90
N GLY A 86 2.61 6.66 5.62
CA GLY A 86 1.97 5.60 4.84
C GLY A 86 2.98 4.55 4.35
N PRO A 87 3.55 4.68 3.15
CA PRO A 87 4.51 3.73 2.59
C PRO A 87 5.76 3.50 3.45
N PHE A 88 6.42 4.54 3.94
CA PHE A 88 7.73 4.36 4.56
C PHE A 88 7.62 3.66 5.93
N ILE A 89 6.88 4.23 6.88
CA ILE A 89 6.66 3.63 8.20
C ILE A 89 5.79 2.38 8.08
N GLY A 90 4.68 2.45 7.35
CA GLY A 90 3.72 1.33 7.24
C GLY A 90 4.34 0.08 6.61
N VAL A 91 5.05 0.19 5.48
CA VAL A 91 5.68 -0.98 4.85
C VAL A 91 6.86 -1.47 5.68
N SER A 92 7.68 -0.57 6.23
CA SER A 92 8.84 -0.98 7.05
C SER A 92 8.40 -1.71 8.32
N LEU A 93 7.38 -1.21 9.03
CA LEU A 93 6.83 -1.88 10.21
C LEU A 93 6.12 -3.18 9.84
N SER A 94 5.43 -3.26 8.70
CA SER A 94 4.81 -4.51 8.25
C SER A 94 5.85 -5.58 7.95
N LEU A 95 6.94 -5.23 7.28
CA LEU A 95 8.07 -6.13 7.03
C LEU A 95 8.79 -6.53 8.32
N MET A 96 8.93 -5.60 9.26
CA MET A 96 9.45 -5.87 10.59
C MET A 96 8.54 -6.86 11.32
N ALA A 97 7.22 -6.66 11.34
CA ALA A 97 6.28 -7.59 11.97
C ALA A 97 6.37 -9.01 11.39
N VAL A 98 6.54 -9.15 10.07
CA VAL A 98 6.73 -10.47 9.43
C VAL A 98 8.08 -11.11 9.79
N GLN A 99 9.12 -10.32 10.09
CA GLN A 99 10.41 -10.87 10.52
C GLN A 99 10.46 -11.23 12.01
N TYR A 100 9.74 -10.50 12.87
CA TYR A 100 9.74 -10.69 14.32
C TYR A 100 8.58 -11.55 14.84
N THR A 101 7.65 -11.96 13.98
CA THR A 101 6.45 -12.73 14.35
C THR A 101 6.05 -13.64 13.20
N ASP A 102 5.40 -14.76 13.51
CA ASP A 102 4.88 -15.67 12.49
C ASP A 102 4.06 -14.92 11.45
N ALA A 103 4.36 -15.17 10.17
CA ALA A 103 3.71 -14.51 9.04
C ALA A 103 2.18 -14.61 9.11
N ALA A 104 1.65 -15.69 9.69
CA ALA A 104 0.22 -15.89 9.94
C ALA A 104 -0.37 -14.86 10.92
N ILE A 105 0.34 -14.53 12.00
CA ILE A 105 -0.08 -13.55 13.01
C ILE A 105 0.08 -12.13 12.45
N ALA A 106 1.20 -11.85 11.76
CA ALA A 106 1.42 -10.55 11.12
C ALA A 106 0.33 -10.24 10.07
N SER A 107 -0.05 -11.24 9.26
CA SER A 107 -1.10 -11.09 8.25
C SER A 107 -2.51 -10.92 8.85
N THR A 108 -2.82 -11.49 10.02
CA THR A 108 -4.09 -11.22 10.72
C THR A 108 -4.15 -9.81 11.30
N ILE A 109 -3.03 -9.28 11.79
CA ILE A 109 -2.94 -7.87 12.23
C ILE A 109 -3.17 -6.94 11.02
N MET A 110 -2.50 -7.22 9.90
CA MET A 110 -2.67 -6.46 8.65
C MET A 110 -4.09 -6.59 8.08
N ALA A 111 -4.74 -7.74 8.23
CA ALA A 111 -6.14 -7.96 7.87
C ALA A 111 -7.14 -7.12 8.67
N THR A 112 -6.76 -6.70 9.88
CA THR A 112 -7.58 -5.86 10.77
C THR A 112 -7.51 -4.37 10.38
N THR A 113 -6.62 -4.00 9.46
CA THR A 113 -6.48 -2.63 8.93
C THR A 113 -7.80 -1.96 8.53
N PRO A 114 -8.77 -2.62 7.84
CA PRO A 114 -10.05 -2.00 7.48
C PRO A 114 -10.85 -1.52 8.70
N VAL A 115 -10.76 -2.24 9.82
CA VAL A 115 -11.41 -1.87 11.10
C VAL A 115 -10.66 -0.70 11.74
N ILE A 116 -9.33 -0.79 11.79
CA ILE A 116 -8.49 0.25 12.39
C ILE A 116 -8.61 1.57 11.63
N ILE A 117 -8.75 1.55 10.30
CA ILE A 117 -8.96 2.74 9.46
C ILE A 117 -10.28 3.46 9.78
N LEU A 118 -11.29 2.74 10.26
CA LEU A 118 -12.58 3.33 10.63
C LEU A 118 -12.47 4.24 11.87
N VAL A 119 -11.55 3.94 12.79
CA VAL A 119 -11.33 4.71 14.03
C VAL A 119 -10.89 6.17 13.78
N PRO A 120 -9.78 6.44 13.04
CA PRO A 120 -9.40 7.81 12.71
C PRO A 120 -10.42 8.49 11.78
N TYR A 121 -11.14 7.74 10.95
CA TYR A 121 -12.23 8.31 10.15
C TYR A 121 -13.33 8.90 11.04
N ILE A 122 -13.76 8.18 12.07
CA ILE A 122 -14.75 8.67 13.04
C ILE A 122 -14.18 9.83 13.87
N LEU A 123 -12.96 9.71 14.37
CA LEU A 123 -12.37 10.70 15.29
C LEU A 123 -11.95 12.00 14.59
N ILE A 124 -11.33 11.92 13.41
CA ILE A 124 -10.76 13.06 12.69
C ILE A 124 -11.84 13.73 11.83
N TYR A 125 -12.60 12.94 11.06
CA TYR A 125 -13.62 13.50 10.16
C TYR A 125 -14.98 13.71 10.85
N LYS A 126 -15.16 13.27 12.10
CA LYS A 126 -16.37 13.45 12.93
C LYS A 126 -17.67 13.06 12.21
N LYS A 127 -17.60 12.15 11.22
CA LYS A 127 -18.76 11.70 10.46
C LYS A 127 -19.41 10.50 11.15
N LYS A 128 -20.75 10.49 11.16
CA LYS A 128 -21.53 9.36 11.66
C LYS A 128 -21.39 8.22 10.66
N VAL A 129 -20.91 7.06 11.13
CA VAL A 129 -20.82 5.84 10.32
C VAL A 129 -22.24 5.42 9.94
N THR A 130 -22.47 5.31 8.64
CA THR A 130 -23.73 4.81 8.09
C THR A 130 -23.81 3.28 8.25
N PRO A 131 -25.03 2.70 8.37
CA PRO A 131 -25.19 1.25 8.48
C PRO A 131 -24.55 0.47 7.32
N VAL A 132 -24.48 1.10 6.13
CA VAL A 132 -23.84 0.53 4.93
C VAL A 132 -22.31 0.44 5.10
N GLU A 133 -21.66 1.46 5.68
CA GLU A 133 -20.22 1.42 5.98
C GLU A 133 -19.90 0.34 7.02
N LEU A 134 -20.78 0.15 8.01
CA LEU A 134 -20.63 -0.90 9.01
C LEU A 134 -20.72 -2.30 8.38
N ILE A 135 -21.73 -2.53 7.53
CA ILE A 135 -21.90 -3.80 6.81
C ILE A 135 -20.70 -4.05 5.89
N GLY A 136 -20.21 -3.04 5.18
CA GLY A 136 -19.01 -3.15 4.34
C GLY A 136 -17.73 -3.46 5.12
N ALA A 137 -17.58 -2.89 6.32
CA ALA A 137 -16.47 -3.21 7.21
C ALA A 137 -16.55 -4.66 7.71
N VAL A 138 -17.73 -5.11 8.15
CA VAL A 138 -17.96 -6.50 8.60
C VAL A 138 -17.72 -7.50 7.46
N LEU A 139 -18.23 -7.21 6.25
CA LEU A 139 -17.96 -8.03 5.06
C LEU A 139 -16.46 -8.07 4.70
N SER A 140 -15.75 -6.94 4.84
CA SER A 140 -14.29 -6.91 4.60
C SER A 140 -13.54 -7.78 5.60
N VAL A 141 -13.87 -7.68 6.90
CA VAL A 141 -13.26 -8.51 7.94
C VAL A 141 -13.58 -10.00 7.71
N GLY A 142 -14.85 -10.33 7.44
CA GLY A 142 -15.29 -11.70 7.16
C GLY A 142 -14.60 -12.29 5.93
N GLY A 143 -14.45 -11.50 4.86
CA GLY A 143 -13.72 -11.90 3.67
C GLY A 143 -12.24 -12.21 3.93
N VAL A 144 -11.60 -11.46 4.84
CA VAL A 144 -10.21 -11.78 5.20
C VAL A 144 -10.12 -13.01 6.11
N MET A 145 -11.09 -13.24 7.01
CA MET A 145 -11.12 -14.47 7.82
C MET A 145 -11.20 -15.74 6.95
N LEU A 146 -11.90 -15.70 5.81
CA LEU A 146 -11.98 -16.83 4.88
C LEU A 146 -10.62 -17.22 4.27
N PHE A 147 -9.62 -16.34 4.24
CA PHE A 147 -8.28 -16.68 3.74
C PHE A 147 -7.45 -17.50 4.74
N PHE A 148 -7.89 -17.60 6.00
CA PHE A 148 -7.19 -18.32 7.08
C PHE A 148 -7.85 -19.66 7.46
N ILE A 149 -9.00 -19.99 6.86
CA ILE A 149 -9.62 -21.33 6.88
C ILE A 149 -9.14 -22.11 5.65
#